data_AF-A0A9W7KYQ9-F1
#
_entry.id   AF-A0A9W7KYQ9-F1
#
_cell.length_a   1.000
_cell.length_b   1.000
_cell.length_c   1.000
_cell.angle_alpha   90.00
_cell.angle_beta   90.00
_cell.angle_gamma   90.00
#
_symmetry.space_group_name_H-M   'P 1'
#
loop_
_entity.id
_entity.type
_entity.pdbx_description
1 polymer ?
#
loop_
_entity_poly.entity_id
_entity_poly.type
_entity_poly.pdbx_seq_one_letter_code
_entity_poly.pdbx_strand_id
1 'polypeptide(L)'
;MGAMFAGAESFNQDLSKWNIEKCKNMYGMFYGAKKFNIDSVKNWDLSVKNTDSMFNGGENGEEAMEEYKNKRTQLLKTTRDVFRDLTSSDVATLTIKTFLRKL
;
A
#
# COMPACT_ATOMS: atom_id res chain seq x y z
N MET A 1 11.38 -0.98 12.99
CA MET A 1 10.97 -0.17 14.16
C MET A 1 9.62 0.41 13.77
N GLY A 2 8.54 0.02 14.45
CA GLY A 2 7.20 0.56 14.22
C GLY A 2 6.90 1.73 15.15
N ALA A 3 5.74 2.38 14.96
CA ALA A 3 5.15 3.37 15.88
C ALA A 3 5.89 4.71 16.06
N MET A 4 6.65 5.16 15.06
CA MET A 4 7.44 6.40 15.15
C MET A 4 6.60 7.66 15.44
N PHE A 5 5.37 7.73 14.92
CA PHE A 5 4.46 8.87 15.10
C PHE A 5 3.17 8.46 15.82
N ALA A 6 3.20 7.37 16.59
CA ALA A 6 2.05 6.93 17.34
C ALA A 6 1.66 7.98 18.40
N GLY A 7 0.37 8.32 18.48
CA GLY A 7 -0.19 9.33 19.37
C GLY A 7 0.12 10.78 18.98
N ALA A 8 0.82 11.01 17.86
CA ALA A 8 1.12 12.35 17.39
C ALA A 8 -0.11 12.98 16.71
N GLU A 9 -1.12 13.33 17.51
CA GLU A 9 -2.45 13.72 17.01
C GLU A 9 -2.41 14.88 16.00
N SER A 10 -1.44 15.79 16.12
CA SER A 10 -1.28 16.94 15.23
C SER A 10 -0.27 16.75 14.10
N PHE A 11 0.32 15.56 13.94
CA PHE A 11 1.29 15.29 12.88
C PHE A 11 0.60 15.29 11.49
N ASN A 12 1.07 16.14 10.57
CA ASN A 12 0.48 16.31 9.24
C ASN A 12 1.52 16.58 8.13
N GLN A 13 2.76 16.18 8.35
CA GLN A 13 3.88 16.56 7.48
C GLN A 13 3.84 15.79 6.15
N ASP A 14 4.36 16.41 5.08
CA ASP A 14 4.51 15.76 3.78
C ASP A 14 5.68 14.77 3.81
N LEU A 15 5.37 13.49 3.59
CA LEU A 15 6.29 12.36 3.55
C LEU A 15 6.50 11.80 2.13
N SER A 16 6.04 12.49 1.10
CA SER A 16 6.09 12.03 -0.29
C SER A 16 7.51 11.74 -0.79
N LYS A 17 8.52 12.39 -0.20
CA LYS A 17 9.95 12.23 -0.53
C LYS A 17 10.69 11.20 0.32
N TRP A 18 10.02 10.57 1.30
CA TRP A 18 10.67 9.60 2.17
C TRP A 18 10.90 8.29 1.43
N ASN A 19 12.17 7.86 1.34
CA ASN A 19 12.50 6.53 0.86
C ASN A 19 12.29 5.51 1.98
N ILE A 20 11.31 4.62 1.80
CA ILE A 20 10.98 3.56 2.75
C ILE A 20 11.38 2.16 2.27
N GLU A 21 12.12 2.01 1.16
CA GLU A 21 12.46 0.70 0.56
C GLU A 21 13.08 -0.29 1.56
N LYS A 22 13.91 0.21 2.48
CA LYS A 22 14.56 -0.61 3.51
C LYS A 22 13.74 -0.79 4.79
N CYS A 23 12.62 -0.08 4.94
CA CYS A 23 11.77 -0.13 6.13
C CYS A 23 10.87 -1.38 6.08
N LYS A 24 11.20 -2.45 6.80
CA LYS A 24 10.39 -3.70 6.77
C LYS A 24 9.20 -3.70 7.72
N ASN A 25 9.27 -2.93 8.80
CA ASN A 25 8.25 -2.89 9.84
C ASN A 25 7.81 -1.44 10.06
N MET A 26 6.54 -1.18 9.77
CA MET A 26 5.83 0.10 9.90
C MET A 26 4.57 -0.06 10.78
N TYR A 27 4.55 -1.11 11.61
CA TYR A 27 3.51 -1.39 12.58
C TYR A 27 3.15 -0.13 13.37
N GLY A 28 1.87 0.23 13.40
CA GLY A 28 1.37 1.36 14.18
C GLY A 28 2.04 2.72 13.90
N MET A 29 2.73 2.91 12.76
CA MET A 29 3.59 4.08 12.53
C MET A 29 2.88 5.43 12.70
N PHE A 30 1.59 5.50 12.39
CA PHE A 30 0.72 6.67 12.54
C PHE A 30 -0.52 6.36 13.41
N TYR A 31 -0.41 5.38 14.31
CA TYR A 31 -1.50 5.02 15.22
C TYR A 31 -1.94 6.23 16.04
N GLY A 32 -3.21 6.63 15.98
CA GLY A 32 -3.71 7.81 16.70
C GLY A 32 -3.24 9.16 16.16
N ALA A 33 -2.60 9.23 14.99
CA ALA A 33 -2.22 10.48 14.34
C ALA A 33 -3.43 11.12 13.64
N LYS A 34 -4.31 11.75 14.43
CA LYS A 34 -5.64 12.24 13.99
C LYS A 34 -5.60 13.16 12.76
N LYS A 35 -4.65 14.09 12.71
CA LYS A 35 -4.52 15.08 11.61
C LYS A 35 -3.62 14.63 10.46
N PHE A 36 -3.19 13.37 10.43
CA PHE A 36 -2.26 12.90 9.41
C PHE A 36 -2.92 12.86 8.02
N ASN A 37 -2.26 13.46 7.03
CA ASN A 37 -2.70 13.44 5.65
C ASN A 37 -2.14 12.22 4.90
N ILE A 38 -3.01 11.26 4.55
CA ILE A 38 -2.59 10.03 3.87
C ILE A 38 -2.10 10.25 2.43
N ASP A 39 -2.48 11.34 1.76
CA ASP A 39 -1.98 11.64 0.41
C ASP A 39 -0.46 11.77 0.37
N SER A 40 0.15 12.13 1.50
CA SER A 40 1.60 12.24 1.64
C SER A 40 2.32 10.89 1.53
N VAL A 41 1.62 9.77 1.69
CA VAL A 41 2.17 8.40 1.62
C VAL A 41 1.56 7.56 0.50
N LYS A 42 0.76 8.15 -0.40
CA LYS A 42 0.10 7.43 -1.50
C LYS A 42 1.07 6.73 -2.48
N ASN A 43 2.31 7.21 -2.54
CA ASN A 43 3.36 6.67 -3.41
C ASN A 43 4.20 5.57 -2.74
N TRP A 44 3.94 5.27 -1.46
CA TRP A 44 4.70 4.28 -0.72
C TRP A 44 4.30 2.86 -1.12
N ASP A 45 5.29 2.07 -1.54
CA ASP A 45 5.12 0.63 -1.67
C ASP A 45 5.19 -0.04 -0.28
N LEU A 46 4.05 -0.57 0.17
CA LEU A 46 3.90 -1.27 1.44
C LEU A 46 3.67 -2.77 1.26
N SER A 47 3.76 -3.29 0.04
CA SER A 47 3.40 -4.68 -0.32
C SER A 47 4.15 -5.74 0.48
N VAL A 48 5.37 -5.43 0.92
CA VAL A 48 6.29 -6.32 1.65
C VAL A 48 6.56 -5.87 3.10
N LYS A 49 5.71 -5.00 3.65
CA LYS A 49 5.93 -4.36 4.95
C LYS A 49 4.86 -4.75 5.95
N ASN A 50 5.24 -4.92 7.21
CA ASN A 50 4.23 -4.98 8.28
C ASN A 50 3.63 -3.57 8.43
N THR A 51 2.34 -3.44 8.15
CA THR A 51 1.57 -2.20 8.29
C THR A 51 0.39 -2.37 9.24
N ASP A 52 0.44 -3.37 10.13
CA ASP A 52 -0.68 -3.64 11.02
C ASP A 52 -0.92 -2.44 11.92
N SER A 53 -2.19 -2.06 12.04
CA SER A 53 -2.64 -0.89 12.80
C SER A 53 -1.98 0.44 12.45
N MET A 54 -1.31 0.55 11.30
CA MET A 54 -0.49 1.70 10.92
C MET A 54 -1.24 3.03 10.99
N PHE A 55 -2.54 3.04 10.64
CA PHE A 55 -3.39 4.22 10.66
C PHE A 55 -4.55 4.15 11.67
N ASN A 56 -4.64 3.11 12.50
CA ASN A 56 -5.75 2.95 13.44
C ASN A 56 -5.83 4.11 14.43
N GLY A 57 -7.05 4.53 14.79
CA GLY A 57 -7.27 5.60 15.77
C GLY A 57 -7.01 7.02 15.25
N GLY A 58 -6.57 7.19 14.00
CA GLY A 58 -6.65 8.47 13.30
C GLY A 58 -8.07 8.77 12.84
N GLU A 59 -8.42 10.04 12.63
CA GLU A 59 -9.79 10.47 12.31
C GLU A 59 -10.35 9.78 11.04
N ASN A 60 -9.46 9.43 10.10
CA ASN A 60 -9.80 8.72 8.86
C ASN A 60 -9.06 7.37 8.72
N GLY A 61 -8.59 6.78 9.82
CA GLY A 61 -7.64 5.67 9.80
C GLY A 61 -8.10 4.39 9.09
N GLU A 62 -9.38 4.05 9.25
CA GLU A 62 -9.99 2.86 8.64
C GLU A 62 -10.29 3.07 7.15
N GLU A 63 -10.87 4.23 6.78
CA GLU A 63 -11.11 4.62 5.39
C GLU A 63 -9.80 4.70 4.59
N ALA A 64 -8.77 5.28 5.20
CA ALA A 64 -7.40 5.33 4.68
C ALA A 64 -6.85 3.95 4.30
N MET A 65 -6.99 2.97 5.20
CA MET A 65 -6.50 1.62 4.97
C MET A 65 -7.35 0.88 3.92
N GLU A 66 -8.64 1.15 3.88
CA GLU A 66 -9.57 0.57 2.92
C GLU A 66 -9.31 1.11 1.49
N GLU A 67 -9.11 2.42 1.33
CA GLU A 67 -8.69 3.03 0.06
C GLU A 67 -7.37 2.44 -0.44
N TYR A 68 -6.39 2.28 0.45
CA TYR A 68 -5.09 1.69 0.14
C TYR A 68 -5.23 0.23 -0.36
N LYS A 69 -5.98 -0.59 0.38
CA LYS A 69 -6.26 -1.99 0.00
C LYS A 69 -7.03 -2.08 -1.32
N ASN A 70 -7.97 -1.16 -1.53
CA ASN A 70 -8.82 -1.13 -2.72
C ASN A 70 -8.03 -0.74 -3.98
N LYS A 71 -7.11 0.23 -3.91
CA LYS A 71 -6.22 0.58 -5.03
C LYS A 71 -5.34 -0.59 -5.47
N ARG A 72 -4.71 -1.32 -4.53
CA ARG A 72 -3.92 -2.52 -4.84
C ARG A 72 -4.79 -3.60 -5.49
N THR A 73 -5.98 -3.82 -4.95
CA THR A 73 -6.92 -4.81 -5.46
C THR A 73 -7.41 -4.44 -6.87
N GLN A 74 -7.64 -3.16 -7.14
CA GLN A 74 -8.02 -2.66 -8.46
C GLN A 74 -6.88 -2.81 -9.47
N LEU A 75 -5.64 -2.45 -9.12
CA LEU A 75 -4.47 -2.65 -9.99
C LEU A 75 -4.34 -4.12 -10.39
N LEU A 76 -4.43 -5.05 -9.44
CA LEU A 76 -4.38 -6.49 -9.72
C LEU A 76 -5.54 -6.98 -10.60
N LYS A 77 -6.74 -6.43 -10.42
CA LYS A 77 -7.90 -6.74 -11.28
C LYS A 77 -7.67 -6.23 -12.70
N THR A 78 -7.31 -4.95 -12.87
CA THR A 78 -7.01 -4.36 -14.17
C THR A 78 -5.90 -5.10 -14.89
N THR A 79 -4.82 -5.43 -14.17
CA THR A 79 -3.72 -6.24 -14.72
C THR A 79 -4.22 -7.63 -15.16
N ARG A 80 -5.01 -8.32 -14.34
CA ARG A 80 -5.61 -9.62 -14.68
C ARG A 80 -6.53 -9.53 -15.90
N ASP A 81 -7.35 -8.48 -15.98
CA ASP A 81 -8.32 -8.30 -17.06
C ASP A 81 -7.61 -8.01 -18.39
N VAL A 82 -6.61 -7.12 -18.40
CA VAL A 82 -5.72 -6.92 -19.56
C VAL A 82 -5.06 -8.23 -20.00
N PHE A 83 -4.62 -9.06 -19.05
CA PHE A 83 -4.03 -10.37 -19.39
C PHE A 83 -5.05 -11.39 -19.90
N ARG A 84 -6.28 -11.41 -19.39
CA ARG A 84 -7.37 -12.26 -19.90
C ARG A 84 -7.63 -11.93 -21.37
N ASP A 85 -7.69 -10.64 -21.70
CA ASP A 85 -7.92 -10.16 -23.07
C ASP A 85 -6.76 -10.55 -24.00
N LEU A 86 -5.52 -10.51 -23.51
CA LEU A 86 -4.33 -10.95 -24.27
C LEU A 86 -4.27 -12.47 -24.47
N THR A 87 -4.71 -13.29 -23.51
CA THR A 87 -4.76 -14.76 -23.65
C THR A 87 -5.93 -15.29 -24.47
N SER A 88 -6.89 -14.42 -24.79
CA SER A 88 -7.95 -14.69 -25.78
C SER A 88 -7.41 -14.60 -27.22
N SER A 89 -6.15 -14.17 -27.36
CA SER A 89 -5.30 -14.28 -28.56
C SER A 89 -4.22 -15.34 -28.28
N ASP A 90 -4.09 -16.34 -29.16
CA ASP A 90 -3.52 -17.69 -28.95
C ASP A 90 -2.06 -17.86 -28.43
N VAL A 91 -1.33 -16.84 -27.96
CA VAL A 91 0.16 -16.90 -27.90
C VAL A 91 0.79 -16.90 -26.50
N ALA A 92 0.07 -16.65 -25.39
CA ALA A 92 0.73 -16.11 -24.18
C ALA A 92 0.85 -17.00 -22.91
N THR A 93 0.68 -18.34 -22.98
CA THR A 93 0.41 -19.11 -21.75
C THR A 93 1.63 -19.55 -20.92
N LEU A 94 2.82 -19.76 -21.52
CA LEU A 94 3.98 -20.33 -20.80
C LEU A 94 4.92 -19.28 -20.17
N THR A 95 5.16 -18.17 -20.86
CA THR A 95 6.08 -17.10 -20.41
C THR A 95 5.53 -16.36 -19.18
N ILE A 96 4.21 -16.21 -19.10
CA ILE A 96 3.52 -15.44 -18.08
C ILE A 96 3.42 -16.18 -16.74
N LYS A 97 3.24 -17.51 -16.75
CA LYS A 97 3.28 -18.34 -15.52
C LYS A 97 4.62 -18.23 -14.78
N THR A 98 5.70 -17.99 -15.51
CA THR A 98 7.04 -17.84 -14.94
C THR A 98 7.26 -16.44 -14.36
N PHE A 99 6.62 -15.41 -14.93
CA PHE A 99 6.68 -14.03 -14.43
C PHE A 99 5.85 -13.84 -13.16
N LEU A 100 4.65 -14.45 -13.08
CA LEU A 100 3.77 -14.40 -11.90
C LEU A 100 4.31 -15.16 -10.67
N ARG A 101 5.27 -16.08 -10.84
CA ARG A 101 5.96 -16.73 -9.71
C ARG A 101 7.07 -15.85 -9.10
N LYS A 102 7.39 -14.72 -9.74
CA LYS A 102 8.48 -13.82 -9.34
C LYS A 102 7.99 -12.47 -8.79
N LEU A 103 6.70 -12.17 -8.92
CA LEU A 103 6.00 -11.08 -8.23
C LEU A 103 5.43 -11.59 -6.91
#